data_AF-A0A9X4GJU1-F1
#
_entry.id   AF-A0A9X4GJU1-F1
#
_cell.length_a   1.000
_cell.length_b   1.000
_cell.length_c   1.000
_cell.angle_alpha   90.00
_cell.angle_beta   90.00
_cell.angle_gamma   90.00
#
_symmetry.space_group_name_H-M   'P 1'
#
loop_
_entity.id
_entity.type
_entity.pdbx_description
1 polymer ?
#
loop_
_entity_poly.entity_id
_entity_poly.type
_entity_poly.pdbx_seq_one_letter_code
_entity_poly.pdbx_strand_id
1 'polypeptide(L)'
;MRTLYLLLIAGILAGCNTSPPEKVVKINKMVIPVVQAQPESKPTSDSASLSLYQKNKQQIGNVVSSLKNDYLHEVKPREMFDVHSQAYQVYASLTKLEQMQQMNNFYYKEHNQTGLLSINQSVNSLIE
;
A
#
# COMPACT_ATOMS: atom_id res chain seq x y z
N MET A 1 -50.92 44.86 0.65
CA MET A 1 -49.49 44.65 0.98
C MET A 1 -49.35 43.32 1.71
N ARG A 2 -49.02 42.23 1.01
CA ARG A 2 -48.64 40.96 1.65
C ARG A 2 -47.78 40.17 0.66
N THR A 3 -46.51 40.54 0.59
CA THR A 3 -45.47 39.82 -0.14
C THR A 3 -45.07 38.59 0.67
N LEU A 4 -45.37 37.40 0.14
CA LEU A 4 -44.99 36.11 0.73
C LEU A 4 -43.56 35.79 0.26
N TYR A 5 -42.58 35.90 1.16
CA TYR A 5 -41.20 35.54 0.86
C TYR A 5 -41.00 34.02 1.00
N LEU A 6 -40.82 33.35 -0.14
CA LEU A 6 -40.35 31.97 -0.23
C LEU A 6 -38.83 31.94 0.02
N LEU A 7 -38.41 31.51 1.20
CA LEU A 7 -37.01 31.22 1.50
C LEU A 7 -36.65 29.83 0.96
N LEU A 8 -36.01 29.81 -0.21
CA LEU A 8 -35.43 28.62 -0.81
C LEU A 8 -34.04 28.41 -0.18
N ILE A 9 -33.95 27.51 0.80
CA ILE A 9 -32.67 27.12 1.40
C ILE A 9 -31.98 26.17 0.40
N ALA A 10 -31.15 26.74 -0.47
CA ALA A 10 -30.23 25.97 -1.29
C ALA A 10 -29.13 25.39 -0.40
N GLY A 11 -29.34 24.16 0.08
CA GLY A 11 -28.31 23.38 0.73
C GLY A 11 -27.24 23.02 -0.30
N ILE A 12 -26.06 23.61 -0.16
CA ILE A 12 -24.87 23.21 -0.93
C ILE A 12 -24.49 21.83 -0.37
N LEU A 13 -24.85 20.74 -1.06
CA LEU A 13 -24.21 19.46 -0.80
C LEU A 13 -22.74 19.62 -1.22
N ALA A 14 -21.88 20.00 -0.28
CA ALA A 14 -20.45 19.77 -0.41
C ALA A 14 -20.25 18.25 -0.42
N GLY A 15 -20.39 17.64 -1.58
CA GLY A 15 -19.92 16.29 -1.83
C GLY A 15 -18.41 16.32 -1.69
N CYS A 16 -17.91 16.09 -0.49
CA CYS A 16 -16.49 15.89 -0.27
C CYS A 16 -16.09 14.58 -0.96
N ASN A 17 -15.75 14.65 -2.24
CA ASN A 17 -14.93 13.63 -2.89
C ASN A 17 -13.55 13.69 -2.23
N THR A 18 -13.41 13.02 -1.08
CA THR A 18 -12.12 12.86 -0.43
C THR A 18 -11.28 11.95 -1.31
N SER A 19 -10.33 12.55 -2.02
CA SER A 19 -9.34 11.77 -2.77
C SER A 19 -8.63 10.81 -1.82
N PRO A 20 -8.23 9.61 -2.26
CA PRO A 20 -7.56 8.65 -1.40
C PRO A 20 -6.30 9.27 -0.77
N PRO A 21 -5.94 8.87 0.46
CA PRO A 21 -4.73 9.35 1.12
C PRO A 21 -3.50 9.18 0.23
N GLU A 22 -2.57 10.14 0.24
CA GLU A 22 -1.39 10.12 -0.63
C GLU A 22 -0.59 8.81 -0.51
N LYS A 23 -0.43 8.30 0.71
CA LYS A 23 0.22 7.02 0.98
C LYS A 23 -0.45 5.84 0.26
N VAL A 24 -1.78 5.81 0.23
CA VAL A 24 -2.59 4.80 -0.48
C VAL A 24 -2.38 4.94 -1.99
N VAL A 25 -2.38 6.17 -2.51
CA VAL A 25 -2.12 6.44 -3.93
C VAL A 25 -0.71 5.97 -4.34
N LYS A 26 0.30 6.26 -3.51
CA LYS A 26 1.70 5.87 -3.75
C LYS A 26 1.84 4.35 -3.83
N ILE A 27 1.23 3.63 -2.90
CA ILE A 27 1.24 2.15 -2.87
C ILE A 27 0.46 1.59 -4.07
N ASN A 28 -0.72 2.13 -4.38
CA ASN A 28 -1.54 1.65 -5.50
C ASN A 28 -0.87 1.86 -6.86
N LYS A 29 0.02 2.85 -7.01
CA LYS A 29 0.81 3.07 -8.23
C LYS A 29 2.12 2.29 -8.26
N MET A 30 2.57 1.74 -7.14
CA MET A 30 3.82 0.99 -7.06
C MET A 30 3.81 -0.26 -7.95
N VAL A 31 4.92 -0.49 -8.64
CA VAL A 31 5.18 -1.73 -9.37
C VAL A 31 5.93 -2.67 -8.44
N ILE A 32 5.48 -3.92 -8.38
CA ILE A 32 6.14 -4.95 -7.58
C ILE A 32 7.35 -5.43 -8.39
N PRO A 33 8.58 -5.30 -7.85
CA PRO A 33 9.76 -5.64 -8.60
C PRO A 33 9.83 -7.15 -8.87
N VAL A 34 10.04 -7.51 -10.13
CA VAL A 34 10.28 -8.89 -10.57
C VAL A 34 11.68 -8.97 -11.20
N VAL A 35 12.65 -9.37 -10.39
CA VAL A 35 14.06 -9.55 -10.73
C VAL A 35 14.38 -11.04 -10.94
N GLN A 36 14.97 -11.38 -12.08
CA GLN A 36 15.47 -12.74 -12.33
C GLN A 36 16.77 -12.98 -11.54
N ALA A 37 16.96 -14.22 -11.08
CA ALA A 37 18.22 -14.60 -10.45
C ALA A 37 19.35 -14.51 -11.49
N GLN A 38 20.42 -13.78 -11.17
CA GLN A 38 21.58 -13.75 -12.04
C GLN A 38 22.44 -15.01 -11.83
N PRO A 39 22.90 -15.67 -12.90
CA PRO A 39 23.67 -16.90 -12.79
C PRO A 39 25.07 -16.73 -12.15
N GLU A 40 25.55 -15.50 -11.93
CA GLU A 40 26.95 -15.25 -11.52
C GLU A 40 27.15 -14.15 -10.46
N SER A 41 26.16 -13.83 -9.62
CA SER A 41 26.42 -12.93 -8.49
C SER A 41 27.27 -13.65 -7.42
N LYS A 42 28.43 -13.08 -7.08
CA LYS A 42 29.28 -13.55 -5.96
C LYS A 42 28.42 -13.95 -4.75
N PRO A 43 28.70 -15.09 -4.10
CA PRO A 43 27.95 -15.50 -2.93
C PRO A 43 28.04 -14.41 -1.87
N THR A 44 26.90 -13.75 -1.62
CA THR A 44 26.74 -12.84 -0.48
C THR A 44 26.57 -13.70 0.77
N SER A 45 27.05 -13.24 1.93
CA SER A 45 26.90 -14.03 3.15
C SER A 45 25.42 -14.26 3.47
N ASP A 46 25.04 -15.50 3.78
CA ASP A 46 23.67 -15.86 4.14
C ASP A 46 23.12 -14.99 5.29
N SER A 47 24.00 -14.54 6.18
CA SER A 47 23.67 -13.61 7.27
C SER A 47 23.19 -12.24 6.79
N ALA A 48 23.79 -11.68 5.73
CA ALA A 48 23.41 -10.39 5.18
C ALA A 48 22.09 -10.49 4.42
N SER A 49 21.90 -11.56 3.66
CA SER A 49 20.65 -11.87 2.95
C SER A 49 19.48 -12.07 3.94
N LEU A 50 19.71 -12.81 5.03
CA LEU A 50 18.72 -13.01 6.09
C LEU A 50 18.36 -11.69 6.78
N SER A 51 19.34 -10.86 7.11
CA SER A 51 19.10 -9.55 7.71
C SER A 51 18.26 -8.65 6.80
N LEU A 52 18.57 -8.62 5.50
CA LEU A 52 17.83 -7.83 4.52
C LEU A 52 16.39 -8.34 4.34
N TYR A 53 16.22 -9.66 4.24
CA TYR A 53 14.90 -10.30 4.19
C TYR A 53 14.03 -9.95 5.40
N GLN A 54 14.60 -10.05 6.61
CA GLN A 54 13.89 -9.72 7.86
C GLN A 54 13.54 -8.25 7.94
N LYS A 55 14.46 -7.36 7.54
CA LYS A 55 14.22 -5.91 7.50
C LYS A 55 13.06 -5.57 6.55
N ASN A 56 13.08 -6.10 5.33
CA ASN A 56 12.00 -5.91 4.37
C ASN A 56 10.66 -6.38 4.93
N LYS A 57 10.63 -7.59 5.52
CA LYS A 57 9.43 -8.17 6.14
C LYS A 57 8.87 -7.29 7.24
N GLN A 58 9.73 -6.78 8.12
CA GLN A 58 9.32 -5.89 9.20
C GLN A 58 8.75 -4.57 8.65
N GLN A 59 9.43 -3.96 7.67
CA GLN A 59 8.99 -2.69 7.09
C GLN A 59 7.64 -2.83 6.36
N ILE A 60 7.45 -3.89 5.57
CA ILE A 60 6.15 -4.20 4.94
C ILE A 60 5.06 -4.36 6.01
N GLY A 61 5.36 -5.14 7.07
CA GLY A 61 4.42 -5.34 8.19
C GLY A 61 4.03 -4.06 8.91
N ASN A 62 4.97 -3.12 9.06
CA ASN A 62 4.70 -1.81 9.65
C ASN A 62 3.77 -0.97 8.76
N VAL A 63 4.01 -0.95 7.44
CA VAL A 63 3.13 -0.24 6.50
C VAL A 63 1.72 -0.85 6.49
N VAL A 64 1.61 -2.19 6.48
CA VAL A 64 0.33 -2.91 6.58
C VAL A 64 -0.43 -2.52 7.86
N SER A 65 0.26 -2.53 9.00
CA SER A 65 -0.35 -2.19 10.29
C SER A 65 -0.84 -0.75 10.32
N SER A 66 -0.04 0.21 9.83
CA SER A 66 -0.45 1.61 9.69
C SER A 66 -1.69 1.73 8.81
N LEU A 67 -1.72 1.14 7.62
CA LEU A 67 -2.89 1.25 6.73
C LEU A 67 -4.17 0.71 7.38
N LYS A 68 -4.08 -0.43 8.09
CA LYS A 68 -5.24 -1.02 8.77
C LYS A 68 -5.74 -0.11 9.90
N ASN A 69 -4.82 0.37 10.74
CA ASN A 69 -5.17 1.20 11.89
C ASN A 69 -5.71 2.57 11.46
N ASP A 70 -5.09 3.18 10.46
CA ASP A 70 -5.38 4.56 10.05
C ASP A 70 -6.67 4.64 9.20
N TYR A 71 -7.02 3.58 8.45
CA TYR A 71 -8.05 3.69 7.40
C TYR A 71 -9.13 2.61 7.40
N LEU A 72 -8.97 1.51 8.15
CA LEU A 72 -9.94 0.40 8.12
C LEU A 72 -10.75 0.25 9.43
N HIS A 73 -10.84 1.31 10.23
CA HIS A 73 -11.73 1.34 11.38
C HIS A 73 -13.19 1.50 10.93
N GLU A 74 -14.10 0.65 11.45
CA GLU A 74 -15.55 0.73 11.22
C GLU A 74 -16.01 0.72 9.74
N VAL A 75 -15.22 0.13 8.84
CA VAL A 75 -15.56 0.01 7.42
C VAL A 75 -16.82 -0.84 7.22
N LYS A 76 -17.79 -0.31 6.48
CA LYS A 76 -18.99 -1.07 6.11
C LYS A 76 -18.64 -2.02 4.96
N PRO A 77 -19.19 -3.25 4.95
CA PRO A 77 -18.91 -4.23 3.89
C PRO A 77 -19.10 -3.68 2.46
N ARG A 78 -20.12 -2.84 2.23
CA ARG A 78 -20.37 -2.23 0.91
C ARG A 78 -19.20 -1.36 0.41
N GLU A 79 -18.48 -0.72 1.31
CA GLU A 79 -17.35 0.15 0.96
C GLU A 79 -16.17 -0.67 0.45
N MET A 80 -16.03 -1.93 0.89
CA MET A 80 -15.00 -2.83 0.39
C MET A 80 -15.15 -3.17 -1.10
N PHE A 81 -16.35 -2.99 -1.68
CA PHE A 81 -16.66 -3.31 -3.06
C PHE A 81 -16.89 -2.07 -3.93
N ASP A 82 -16.92 -0.88 -3.33
CA ASP A 82 -17.04 0.38 -4.06
C ASP A 82 -15.64 0.89 -4.44
N VAL A 83 -15.32 0.85 -5.74
CA VAL A 83 -14.01 1.26 -6.28
C VAL A 83 -13.63 2.71 -5.97
N HIS A 84 -14.61 3.55 -5.66
CA HIS A 84 -14.41 4.95 -5.31
C HIS A 84 -14.23 5.17 -3.81
N SER A 85 -14.46 4.14 -2.98
CA SER A 85 -14.31 4.25 -1.54
C SER A 85 -12.84 4.24 -1.10
N GLN A 86 -12.56 4.91 0.01
CA GLN A 86 -11.25 4.82 0.66
C GLN A 86 -10.92 3.38 1.06
N ALA A 87 -11.91 2.63 1.58
CA ALA A 87 -11.71 1.26 2.02
C ALA A 87 -11.23 0.36 0.88
N TYR A 88 -11.88 0.40 -0.29
CA TYR A 88 -11.47 -0.36 -1.47
C TYR A 88 -10.03 -0.04 -1.88
N GLN A 89 -9.69 1.25 -1.93
CA GLN A 89 -8.34 1.69 -2.31
C GLN A 89 -7.28 1.22 -1.32
N VAL A 90 -7.60 1.21 -0.02
CA VAL A 90 -6.72 0.68 1.03
C VAL A 90 -6.58 -0.84 0.92
N TYR A 91 -7.65 -1.59 0.64
CA TYR A 91 -7.55 -3.03 0.39
C TYR A 91 -6.68 -3.35 -0.82
N ALA A 92 -6.80 -2.59 -1.91
CA ALA A 92 -5.91 -2.72 -3.07
C ALA A 92 -4.43 -2.50 -2.69
N SER A 93 -4.15 -1.51 -1.82
CA SER A 93 -2.80 -1.29 -1.29
C SER A 93 -2.32 -2.47 -0.45
N LEU A 94 -3.17 -3.01 0.42
CA LEU A 94 -2.84 -4.19 1.23
C LEU A 94 -2.51 -5.41 0.34
N THR A 95 -3.27 -5.65 -0.73
CA THR A 95 -3.00 -6.72 -1.69
C THR A 95 -1.65 -6.54 -2.39
N LYS A 96 -1.22 -5.29 -2.69
CA LYS A 96 0.12 -5.03 -3.23
C LYS A 96 1.23 -5.29 -2.23
N LEU A 97 1.05 -4.89 -0.97
CA LEU A 97 2.00 -5.16 0.11
C LEU A 97 2.14 -6.67 0.38
N GLU A 98 1.05 -7.42 0.29
CA GLU A 98 1.08 -8.89 0.40
C GLU A 98 1.88 -9.52 -0.74
N GLN A 99 1.63 -9.14 -1.98
CA GLN A 99 2.42 -9.61 -3.13
C GLN A 99 3.90 -9.24 -2.98
N MET A 100 4.22 -8.05 -2.45
CA MET A 100 5.60 -7.66 -2.16
C MET A 100 6.24 -8.54 -1.08
N GLN A 101 5.50 -8.90 -0.03
CA GLN A 101 5.97 -9.86 0.97
C GLN A 101 6.21 -11.25 0.35
N GLN A 102 5.35 -11.69 -0.56
CA GLN A 102 5.54 -12.94 -1.29
C GLN A 102 6.81 -12.91 -2.13
N MET A 103 7.09 -11.82 -2.84
CA MET A 103 8.33 -11.67 -3.61
C MET A 103 9.57 -11.61 -2.70
N ASN A 104 9.49 -10.95 -1.55
CA ASN A 104 10.57 -10.97 -0.55
C ASN A 104 10.88 -12.40 -0.06
N ASN A 105 9.84 -13.19 0.22
CA ASN A 105 10.00 -14.60 0.60
C ASN A 105 10.62 -15.42 -0.55
N PHE A 106 10.17 -15.20 -1.78
CA PHE A 106 10.68 -15.87 -2.97
C PHE A 106 12.17 -15.58 -3.17
N TYR A 107 12.57 -14.30 -3.14
CA TYR A 107 13.97 -13.93 -3.32
C TYR A 107 14.90 -14.44 -2.23
N TYR A 108 14.42 -14.52 -0.99
CA TYR A 108 15.20 -15.14 0.07
C TYR A 108 15.42 -16.64 -0.20
N LYS A 109 14.37 -17.37 -0.63
CA LYS A 109 14.47 -18.81 -0.95
C LYS A 109 15.38 -19.10 -2.14
N GLU A 110 15.34 -18.25 -3.16
CA GLU A 110 16.15 -18.39 -4.37
C GLU A 110 17.56 -17.80 -4.22
N HIS A 111 17.96 -17.39 -3.01
CA HIS A 111 19.22 -16.69 -2.75
C HIS A 111 19.45 -15.47 -3.67
N ASN A 112 18.37 -14.82 -4.11
CA ASN A 112 18.40 -13.70 -5.04
C ASN A 112 18.56 -12.36 -4.31
N GLN A 113 19.81 -11.99 -4.03
CA GLN A 113 20.14 -10.76 -3.30
C GLN A 113 19.68 -9.49 -4.03
N THR A 114 19.79 -9.45 -5.37
CA THR A 114 19.32 -8.31 -6.17
C THR A 114 17.81 -8.14 -6.04
N GLY A 115 17.07 -9.24 -6.00
CA GLY A 115 15.65 -9.26 -5.69
C GLY A 115 15.35 -8.69 -4.30
N LEU A 116 16.05 -9.14 -3.26
CA LEU A 116 15.88 -8.62 -1.90
C LEU A 116 16.18 -7.11 -1.80
N LEU A 117 17.20 -6.62 -2.51
CA LEU A 117 17.53 -5.19 -2.57
C LEU A 117 16.45 -4.38 -3.28
N SER A 118 15.90 -4.90 -4.39
CA SER A 118 14.81 -4.23 -5.12
C SER A 118 13.54 -4.09 -4.27
N ILE A 119 13.24 -5.10 -3.45
CA ILE A 119 12.16 -5.02 -2.45
C ILE A 119 12.50 -3.94 -1.42
N ASN A 120 13.72 -3.92 -0.88
CA ASN A 120 14.09 -2.93 0.13
C ASN A 120 13.94 -1.50 -0.38
N GLN A 121 14.41 -1.22 -1.60
CA GLN A 121 14.26 0.09 -2.25
C GLN A 121 12.78 0.46 -2.41
N SER A 122 11.97 -0.48 -2.89
CA SER A 122 10.53 -0.27 -3.07
C SER A 122 9.86 0.06 -1.74
N VAL A 123 10.10 -0.72 -0.69
CA VAL A 123 9.49 -0.52 0.62
C VAL A 123 9.95 0.77 1.28
N ASN A 124 11.25 1.13 1.21
CA ASN A 124 11.75 2.38 1.79
C ASN A 124 11.07 3.60 1.16
N SER A 125 10.79 3.55 -0.15
CA SER A 125 10.05 4.61 -0.81
C SER A 125 8.63 4.81 -0.27
N LEU A 126 8.07 3.88 0.53
CA LEU A 126 6.74 4.02 1.14
C LEU A 126 6.79 4.63 2.56
N ILE A 127 7.97 4.73 3.15
CA ILE A 127 8.17 5.17 4.54
C ILE A 127 8.71 6.62 4.57
N GLU A 128 9.35 7.07 3.48
CA GLU A 128 9.77 8.45 3.24
C GLU A 128 8.64 9.38 2.79
#